data_AF-A0A9W7A4D7-F1
#
_entry.id   AF-A0A9W7A4D7-F1
#
_cell.length_a   1.000
_cell.length_b   1.000
_cell.length_c   1.000
_cell.angle_alpha   90.00
_cell.angle_beta   90.00
_cell.angle_gamma   90.00
#
_symmetry.space_group_name_H-M   'P 1'
#
loop_
_entity.id
_entity.type
_entity.pdbx_description
1 polymer ?
#
loop_
_entity_poly.entity_id
_entity_poly.type
_entity_poly.pdbx_seq_one_letter_code
_entity_poly.pdbx_strand_id
1 'polypeptide(L)'
;MKIAILFYFLSLFQAQSLNLQGQVSRRGFGTAAATATAAVLASSESALAMKADTAPKGSKIKTVLVLGSSGMVGKEVVKRLESLNIKVVGTSSDGRAGTKPVKFSSKNVEESVALVSGYAKGVDAIISCVGSFNTPEDFYVNQATGLIAAAVPKIPVTYISVAPEVMSSVKGLPILTEYMKGKSFSNAKVIENGGSLIQPTFIYGGDKFGINPPRVTSTYGGLIESILGSGPIRGLAGVTPGLIKVALEPPVSAEAVAGSAVAKCLGFEGSASTHDGIVSLAAKL
;
A
#
# COMPACT_ATOMS: atom_id res chain seq x y z
N MET A 1 -18.36 46.84 5.17
CA MET A 1 -17.22 46.66 4.24
C MET A 1 -16.64 45.25 4.36
N LYS A 2 -17.32 44.22 3.79
CA LYS A 2 -16.83 42.82 3.74
C LYS A 2 -17.55 41.92 2.70
N ILE A 3 -18.23 42.53 1.72
CA ILE A 3 -18.99 41.85 0.65
C ILE A 3 -18.64 42.51 -0.70
N ALA A 4 -17.35 42.61 -1.00
CA ALA A 4 -16.85 43.33 -2.20
C ALA A 4 -15.70 42.62 -2.94
N ILE A 5 -15.26 41.45 -2.46
CA ILE A 5 -14.15 40.68 -3.07
C ILE A 5 -14.68 39.44 -3.84
N LEU A 6 -15.89 38.96 -3.51
CA LEU A 6 -16.47 37.76 -4.13
C LEU A 6 -17.02 37.99 -5.56
N PHE A 7 -17.21 39.24 -5.97
CA PHE A 7 -17.71 39.59 -7.32
C PHE A 7 -16.62 39.81 -8.37
N TYR A 8 -15.33 39.86 -7.98
CA TYR A 8 -14.23 40.18 -8.91
C TYR A 8 -13.59 38.95 -9.60
N PHE A 9 -13.90 37.73 -9.13
CA PHE A 9 -13.38 36.49 -9.71
C PHE A 9 -14.34 35.82 -10.71
N LEU A 10 -15.64 36.15 -10.68
CA LEU A 10 -16.64 35.54 -11.56
C LEU A 10 -16.71 36.20 -12.96
N SER A 11 -16.21 37.43 -13.10
CA SER A 11 -16.19 38.18 -14.37
C SER A 11 -15.04 37.80 -15.31
N LEU A 12 -13.96 37.19 -14.80
CA LEU A 12 -12.80 36.79 -15.60
C LEU A 12 -12.96 35.45 -16.34
N PHE A 13 -13.85 34.56 -15.88
CA PHE A 13 -14.08 33.26 -16.52
C PHE A 13 -15.08 33.29 -17.68
N GLN A 14 -15.79 34.42 -17.87
CA GLN A 14 -16.83 34.56 -18.89
C GLN A 14 -16.36 35.36 -20.14
N ALA A 15 -15.08 35.76 -20.16
CA ALA A 15 -14.49 36.62 -21.20
C ALA A 15 -13.59 35.89 -22.23
N GLN A 16 -13.48 34.56 -22.19
CA GLN A 16 -12.63 33.78 -23.11
C GLN A 16 -13.38 32.78 -24.02
N SER A 17 -14.71 32.77 -24.03
CA SER A 17 -15.52 31.86 -24.87
C SER A 17 -16.14 32.50 -26.12
N LEU A 18 -15.87 33.78 -26.40
CA LEU A 18 -16.47 34.54 -27.50
C LEU A 18 -15.42 35.35 -28.30
N ASN A 19 -14.59 34.65 -29.08
CA ASN A 19 -14.01 35.17 -30.32
C ASN A 19 -13.27 34.07 -31.10
N LEU A 20 -13.90 33.53 -32.14
CA LEU A 20 -13.33 33.33 -33.50
C LEU A 20 -14.36 32.61 -34.40
N GLN A 21 -15.30 33.38 -34.96
CA GLN A 21 -16.01 33.00 -36.18
C GLN A 21 -15.93 34.19 -37.14
N GLY A 22 -15.21 34.04 -38.25
CA GLY A 22 -14.97 35.12 -39.21
C GLY A 22 -14.13 34.64 -40.40
N GLN A 23 -14.77 34.49 -41.56
CA GLN A 23 -14.24 33.81 -42.74
C GLN A 23 -13.09 34.55 -43.45
N VAL A 24 -12.06 33.80 -43.82
CA VAL A 24 -11.31 33.82 -45.11
C VAL A 24 -10.51 32.51 -45.21
N SER A 25 -10.23 31.89 -46.35
CA SER A 25 -10.68 32.08 -47.74
C SER A 25 -10.63 30.71 -48.48
N ARG A 26 -10.82 30.67 -49.81
CA ARG A 26 -10.57 29.48 -50.66
C ARG A 26 -9.85 29.85 -51.97
N ARG A 27 -8.58 29.44 -52.11
CA ARG A 27 -7.85 28.99 -53.33
C ARG A 27 -6.34 29.19 -53.15
N GLY A 28 -5.56 28.15 -53.42
CA GLY A 28 -4.10 28.17 -53.34
C GLY A 28 -3.52 26.76 -53.45
N PHE A 29 -3.30 26.28 -54.68
CA PHE A 29 -2.54 25.06 -54.94
C PHE A 29 -1.06 25.28 -54.59
N GLY A 30 -0.39 24.30 -53.99
CA GLY A 30 1.05 24.42 -53.67
C GLY A 30 1.59 23.29 -52.81
N THR A 31 1.97 22.19 -53.46
CA THR A 31 2.75 21.06 -52.92
C THR A 31 3.97 21.47 -52.08
N ALA A 32 4.09 20.95 -50.84
CA ALA A 32 5.39 20.73 -50.19
C ALA A 32 5.31 19.72 -49.01
N ALA A 33 6.31 18.82 -48.96
CA ALA A 33 6.80 18.09 -47.78
C ALA A 33 5.82 17.26 -46.91
N ALA A 34 5.46 16.07 -47.40
CA ALA A 34 5.01 14.97 -46.54
C ALA A 34 6.22 14.14 -46.03
N THR A 35 6.88 14.58 -44.95
CA THR A 35 7.87 13.74 -44.23
C THR A 35 7.97 14.09 -42.74
N ALA A 36 7.18 13.44 -41.90
CA ALA A 36 7.33 13.45 -40.43
C ALA A 36 6.85 12.12 -39.84
N THR A 37 7.65 11.08 -40.11
CA THR A 37 7.85 9.84 -39.36
C THR A 37 6.82 9.48 -38.27
N ALA A 38 5.93 8.53 -38.59
CA ALA A 38 5.14 7.83 -37.58
C ALA A 38 6.05 6.96 -36.69
N ALA A 39 6.44 7.47 -35.52
CA ALA A 39 7.40 6.81 -34.62
C ALA A 39 7.18 7.11 -33.12
N VAL A 40 5.93 7.09 -32.63
CA VAL A 40 5.63 7.06 -31.18
C VAL A 40 4.47 6.08 -30.89
N LEU A 41 4.63 4.82 -31.27
CA LEU A 41 3.79 3.68 -30.83
C LEU A 41 4.69 2.49 -30.47
N ALA A 42 5.55 2.70 -29.46
CA ALA A 42 6.43 1.67 -28.91
C ALA A 42 6.76 1.95 -27.43
N SER A 43 5.78 2.37 -26.63
CA SER A 43 5.96 2.54 -25.18
C SER A 43 5.76 1.21 -24.45
N SER A 44 6.80 0.38 -24.52
CA SER A 44 7.16 -0.63 -23.51
C SER A 44 6.00 -1.38 -22.83
N GLU A 45 5.56 -2.49 -23.43
CA GLU A 45 5.18 -3.64 -22.62
C GLU A 45 6.44 -4.09 -21.85
N SER A 46 6.61 -3.58 -20.63
CA SER A 46 7.64 -4.06 -19.72
C SER A 46 7.23 -5.44 -19.23
N ALA A 47 7.53 -6.44 -20.04
CA ALA A 47 7.42 -7.83 -19.66
C ALA A 47 8.36 -8.07 -18.47
N LEU A 48 7.78 -8.05 -17.26
CA LEU A 48 8.37 -8.64 -16.07
C LEU A 48 8.45 -10.16 -16.30
N ALA A 49 9.41 -10.56 -17.13
CA ALA A 49 9.84 -11.93 -17.25
C ALA A 49 10.43 -12.33 -15.90
N MET A 50 9.60 -12.93 -15.06
CA MET A 50 10.01 -13.49 -13.78
C MET A 50 11.08 -14.55 -14.06
N LYS A 51 12.35 -14.16 -13.92
CA LYS A 51 13.39 -15.15 -13.66
C LYS A 51 12.99 -15.89 -12.39
N ALA A 52 13.09 -17.22 -12.43
CA ALA A 52 13.05 -18.03 -11.23
C ALA A 52 14.37 -17.84 -10.48
N ASP A 53 14.56 -16.65 -9.92
CA ASP A 53 15.75 -16.32 -9.14
C ASP A 53 15.68 -17.10 -7.83
N THR A 54 16.66 -17.99 -7.63
CA THR A 54 16.80 -18.73 -6.38
C THR A 54 17.08 -17.76 -5.24
N ALA A 55 16.56 -18.06 -4.03
CA ALA A 55 16.88 -17.29 -2.83
C ALA A 55 18.39 -16.99 -2.71
N PRO A 56 18.79 -15.82 -2.16
CA PRO A 56 20.17 -15.35 -2.22
C PRO A 56 21.16 -16.41 -1.73
N LYS A 57 22.26 -16.62 -2.48
CA LYS A 57 23.32 -17.56 -2.10
C LYS A 57 23.89 -17.16 -0.73
N GLY A 58 23.44 -17.85 0.32
CA GLY A 58 23.80 -17.57 1.72
C GLY A 58 22.64 -17.26 2.66
N SER A 59 21.41 -17.05 2.16
CA SER A 59 20.24 -16.91 3.04
C SER A 59 20.00 -18.21 3.82
N LYS A 60 19.92 -18.10 5.15
CA LYS A 60 19.63 -19.22 6.05
C LYS A 60 18.13 -19.48 6.20
N ILE A 61 17.28 -18.59 5.69
CA ILE A 61 15.82 -18.64 5.80
C ILE A 61 15.29 -19.76 4.89
N LYS A 62 14.63 -20.76 5.48
CA LYS A 62 14.00 -21.90 4.79
C LYS A 62 12.50 -21.98 5.03
N THR A 63 12.03 -21.50 6.18
CA THR A 63 10.61 -21.48 6.56
C THR A 63 10.20 -20.10 7.08
N VAL A 64 9.14 -19.52 6.53
CA VAL A 64 8.61 -18.21 6.93
C VAL A 64 7.15 -18.33 7.37
N LEU A 65 6.82 -17.73 8.51
CA LEU A 65 5.43 -17.59 8.98
C LEU A 65 4.84 -16.28 8.42
N VAL A 66 3.82 -16.41 7.57
CA VAL A 66 3.16 -15.27 6.92
C VAL A 66 1.82 -15.01 7.60
N LEU A 67 1.76 -13.95 8.40
CA LEU A 67 0.54 -13.56 9.11
C LEU A 67 -0.38 -12.76 8.18
N GLY A 68 -1.64 -13.18 8.05
CA GLY A 68 -2.57 -12.56 7.10
C GLY A 68 -2.32 -12.99 5.65
N SER A 69 -1.74 -14.18 5.44
CA SER A 69 -1.38 -14.77 4.13
C SER A 69 -2.52 -14.82 3.10
N SER A 70 -3.78 -14.85 3.52
CA SER A 70 -4.94 -14.83 2.59
C SER A 70 -5.34 -13.42 2.12
N GLY A 71 -4.72 -12.36 2.64
CA GLY A 71 -5.01 -10.96 2.31
C GLY A 71 -4.34 -10.49 1.01
N MET A 72 -4.67 -9.27 0.57
CA MET A 72 -4.20 -8.67 -0.70
C MET A 72 -2.67 -8.73 -0.85
N VAL A 73 -1.91 -8.25 0.14
CA VAL A 73 -0.44 -8.32 0.14
C VAL A 73 0.05 -9.71 0.56
N GLY A 74 -0.68 -10.37 1.46
CA GLY A 74 -0.34 -11.71 1.96
C GLY A 74 -0.20 -12.74 0.85
N LYS A 75 -1.12 -12.75 -0.11
CA LYS A 75 -1.07 -13.67 -1.27
C LYS A 75 0.18 -13.48 -2.11
N GLU A 76 0.54 -12.23 -2.42
CA GLU A 76 1.75 -11.92 -3.18
C GLU A 76 3.03 -12.28 -2.39
N VAL A 77 3.02 -12.12 -1.05
CA VAL A 77 4.12 -12.59 -0.18
C VAL A 77 4.28 -14.10 -0.24
N VAL A 78 3.17 -14.86 -0.15
CA VAL A 78 3.19 -16.33 -0.26
C VAL A 78 3.73 -16.76 -1.63
N LYS A 79 3.14 -16.25 -2.71
CA LYS A 79 3.56 -16.52 -4.10
C LYS A 79 5.03 -16.21 -4.33
N ARG A 80 5.55 -15.09 -3.78
CA ARG A 80 6.96 -14.72 -3.90
C ARG A 80 7.85 -15.68 -3.12
N LEU A 81 7.54 -16.02 -1.87
CA LEU A 81 8.30 -17.00 -1.07
C LEU A 81 8.34 -18.39 -1.72
N GLU A 82 7.21 -18.85 -2.24
CA GLU A 82 7.09 -20.14 -2.94
C GLU A 82 7.93 -20.16 -4.23
N SER A 83 7.96 -19.07 -4.99
CA SER A 83 8.84 -18.94 -6.18
C SER A 83 10.33 -19.01 -5.84
N LEU A 84 10.72 -18.65 -4.62
CA LEU A 84 12.09 -18.76 -4.09
C LEU A 84 12.38 -20.14 -3.47
N ASN A 85 11.45 -21.09 -3.53
CA ASN A 85 11.48 -22.40 -2.84
C ASN A 85 11.55 -22.30 -1.30
N ILE A 86 11.00 -21.24 -0.72
CA ILE A 86 10.94 -21.04 0.74
C ILE A 86 9.61 -21.59 1.25
N LYS A 87 9.65 -22.43 2.28
CA LYS A 87 8.46 -23.03 2.88
C LYS A 87 7.64 -21.97 3.60
N VAL A 88 6.33 -21.93 3.35
CA VAL A 88 5.42 -20.98 3.98
C VAL A 88 4.57 -21.67 5.05
N VAL A 89 4.42 -21.01 6.20
CA VAL A 89 3.37 -21.28 7.19
C VAL A 89 2.41 -20.09 7.16
N GLY A 90 1.32 -20.17 6.40
CA GLY A 90 0.35 -19.07 6.31
C GLY A 90 -0.65 -19.05 7.47
N THR A 91 -1.10 -17.87 7.88
CA THR A 91 -2.30 -17.70 8.73
C THR A 91 -3.40 -16.87 8.08
N SER A 92 -4.64 -17.10 8.49
CA SER A 92 -5.81 -16.26 8.19
C SER A 92 -6.82 -16.31 9.35
N SER A 93 -7.85 -15.47 9.34
CA SER A 93 -8.81 -15.39 10.46
C SER A 93 -9.67 -16.63 10.71
N ASP A 94 -9.77 -17.52 9.72
CA ASP A 94 -10.64 -18.71 9.71
C ASP A 94 -9.95 -19.96 9.16
N GLY A 95 -8.65 -19.90 8.86
CA GLY A 95 -7.90 -21.02 8.31
C GLY A 95 -8.20 -21.33 6.83
N ARG A 96 -8.82 -20.41 6.09
CA ARG A 96 -9.14 -20.60 4.65
C ARG A 96 -7.88 -20.93 3.84
N ALA A 97 -8.06 -21.65 2.74
CA ALA A 97 -6.98 -22.05 1.83
C ALA A 97 -5.80 -22.80 2.52
N GLY A 98 -6.10 -23.65 3.50
CA GLY A 98 -5.09 -24.47 4.20
C GLY A 98 -4.19 -23.71 5.18
N THR A 99 -4.52 -22.44 5.47
CA THR A 99 -3.77 -21.61 6.42
C THR A 99 -4.14 -21.97 7.87
N LYS A 100 -3.30 -21.60 8.84
CA LYS A 100 -3.64 -21.77 10.26
C LYS A 100 -4.60 -20.65 10.73
N PRO A 101 -5.65 -20.96 11.51
CA PRO A 101 -6.58 -19.94 12.01
C PRO A 101 -5.92 -19.07 13.09
N VAL A 102 -5.98 -17.74 12.92
CA VAL A 102 -5.64 -16.71 13.92
C VAL A 102 -6.49 -15.47 13.67
N LYS A 103 -7.33 -15.08 14.64
CA LYS A 103 -8.17 -13.88 14.56
C LYS A 103 -7.91 -12.98 15.76
N PHE A 104 -7.27 -11.83 15.53
CA PHE A 104 -7.08 -10.80 16.56
C PHE A 104 -8.37 -10.02 16.80
N SER A 105 -8.69 -9.75 18.07
CA SER A 105 -9.74 -8.85 18.51
C SER A 105 -9.49 -8.42 19.96
N SER A 106 -10.22 -7.40 20.41
CA SER A 106 -10.38 -6.96 21.79
C SER A 106 -10.54 -8.08 22.82
N LYS A 107 -11.17 -9.20 22.42
CA LYS A 107 -11.52 -10.31 23.32
C LYS A 107 -10.45 -11.40 23.46
N ASN A 108 -9.49 -11.46 22.53
CA ASN A 108 -8.60 -12.62 22.40
C ASN A 108 -7.20 -12.29 21.84
N VAL A 109 -6.76 -11.03 21.92
CA VAL A 109 -5.46 -10.62 21.37
C VAL A 109 -4.30 -11.38 22.03
N GLU A 110 -4.34 -11.59 23.35
CA GLU A 110 -3.31 -12.31 24.11
C GLU A 110 -3.25 -13.81 23.73
N GLU A 111 -4.41 -14.47 23.67
CA GLU A 111 -4.54 -15.85 23.20
C GLU A 111 -4.04 -16.00 21.75
N SER A 112 -4.38 -15.05 20.88
CA SER A 112 -3.95 -15.04 19.48
C SER A 112 -2.44 -14.83 19.34
N VAL A 113 -1.83 -14.00 20.19
CA VAL A 113 -0.37 -13.82 20.26
C VAL A 113 0.28 -15.12 20.73
N ALA A 114 -0.23 -15.76 21.79
CA ALA A 114 0.28 -17.04 22.28
C ALA A 114 0.18 -18.16 21.22
N LEU A 115 -0.93 -18.20 20.48
CA LEU A 115 -1.15 -19.14 19.36
C LEU A 115 -0.14 -18.90 18.22
N VAL A 116 0.10 -17.64 17.84
CA VAL A 116 1.13 -17.28 16.85
C VAL A 116 2.53 -17.65 17.32
N SER A 117 2.88 -17.41 18.58
CA SER A 117 4.16 -17.87 19.16
C SER A 117 4.28 -19.39 19.14
N GLY A 118 3.18 -20.12 19.28
CA GLY A 118 3.12 -21.56 19.04
C GLY A 118 3.39 -21.94 17.58
N TYR A 119 2.87 -21.18 16.61
CA TYR A 119 3.10 -21.40 15.18
C TYR A 119 4.50 -20.98 14.71
N ALA A 120 5.16 -20.06 15.42
CA ALA A 120 6.52 -19.61 15.14
C ALA A 120 7.61 -20.60 15.60
N LYS A 121 7.25 -21.69 16.30
CA LYS A 121 8.20 -22.74 16.67
C LYS A 121 8.76 -23.42 15.40
N GLY A 122 10.05 -23.22 15.14
CA GLY A 122 10.75 -23.81 14.00
C GLY A 122 10.57 -23.07 12.67
N VAL A 123 10.16 -21.80 12.69
CA VAL A 123 10.28 -20.91 11.53
C VAL A 123 11.48 -20.00 11.69
N ASP A 124 12.09 -19.59 10.58
CA ASP A 124 13.32 -18.78 10.59
C ASP A 124 13.01 -17.27 10.63
N ALA A 125 11.83 -16.86 10.16
CA ALA A 125 11.37 -15.47 10.13
C ALA A 125 9.84 -15.34 10.07
N ILE A 126 9.33 -14.13 10.33
CA ILE A 126 7.91 -13.78 10.23
C ILE A 126 7.73 -12.60 9.27
N ILE A 127 6.76 -12.69 8.36
CA ILE A 127 6.25 -11.53 7.61
C ILE A 127 4.81 -11.27 8.04
N SER A 128 4.54 -10.08 8.60
CA SER A 128 3.19 -9.70 9.00
C SER A 128 2.53 -8.78 7.99
N CYS A 129 1.50 -9.31 7.35
CA CYS A 129 0.54 -8.58 6.51
C CYS A 129 -0.74 -8.23 7.29
N VAL A 130 -0.71 -8.30 8.63
CA VAL A 130 -1.89 -8.09 9.48
C VAL A 130 -2.29 -6.63 9.49
N GLY A 131 -3.59 -6.40 9.26
CA GLY A 131 -4.24 -5.12 9.44
C GLY A 131 -5.75 -5.25 9.20
N SER A 132 -6.51 -4.36 9.82
CA SER A 132 -7.90 -4.07 9.49
C SER A 132 -8.04 -2.56 9.29
N PHE A 133 -9.12 -2.13 8.64
CA PHE A 133 -9.43 -0.73 8.44
C PHE A 133 -10.93 -0.51 8.55
N ASN A 134 -11.32 0.56 9.23
CA ASN A 134 -12.71 0.99 9.47
C ASN A 134 -13.52 -0.10 10.20
N THR A 135 -12.93 -0.69 11.24
CA THR A 135 -13.59 -1.69 12.10
C THR A 135 -13.47 -1.32 13.59
N PRO A 136 -14.40 -1.77 14.46
CA PRO A 136 -14.27 -1.59 15.92
C PRO A 136 -13.01 -2.24 16.52
N GLU A 137 -12.38 -3.17 15.80
CA GLU A 137 -11.22 -3.93 16.25
C GLU A 137 -9.88 -3.34 15.75
N ASP A 138 -9.91 -2.18 15.08
CA ASP A 138 -8.74 -1.63 14.37
C ASP A 138 -7.51 -1.44 15.25
N PHE A 139 -7.67 -0.99 16.49
CA PHE A 139 -6.55 -0.92 17.42
C PHE A 139 -5.95 -2.31 17.72
N TYR A 140 -6.81 -3.27 18.08
CA TYR A 140 -6.39 -4.61 18.51
C TYR A 140 -5.79 -5.45 17.37
N VAL A 141 -6.30 -5.32 16.14
CA VAL A 141 -5.74 -5.98 14.96
C VAL A 141 -4.41 -5.33 14.57
N ASN A 142 -4.33 -4.00 14.51
CA ASN A 142 -3.13 -3.32 14.03
C ASN A 142 -1.98 -3.25 15.07
N GLN A 143 -2.27 -3.41 16.38
CA GLN A 143 -1.24 -3.58 17.42
C GLN A 143 -0.66 -5.00 17.49
N ALA A 144 -1.34 -6.00 16.91
CA ALA A 144 -1.02 -7.41 17.11
C ALA A 144 0.41 -7.78 16.70
N THR A 145 0.91 -7.22 15.59
CA THR A 145 2.29 -7.46 15.14
C THR A 145 3.33 -7.02 16.17
N GLY A 146 3.11 -5.89 16.85
CA GLY A 146 3.99 -5.41 17.91
C GLY A 146 4.03 -6.35 19.11
N LEU A 147 2.87 -6.88 19.52
CA LEU A 147 2.78 -7.88 20.59
C LEU A 147 3.46 -9.19 20.20
N ILE A 148 3.31 -9.62 18.95
CA ILE A 148 3.98 -10.81 18.41
C ILE A 148 5.50 -10.62 18.40
N ALA A 149 6.01 -9.49 17.91
CA ALA A 149 7.45 -9.20 17.90
C ALA A 149 8.06 -9.26 19.31
N ALA A 150 7.36 -8.73 20.31
CA ALA A 150 7.77 -8.82 21.72
C ALA A 150 7.66 -10.24 22.30
N ALA A 151 6.73 -11.07 21.80
CA ALA A 151 6.54 -12.45 22.25
C ALA A 151 7.51 -13.46 21.60
N VAL A 152 8.12 -13.13 20.45
CA VAL A 152 9.13 -13.96 19.76
C VAL A 152 10.43 -13.22 19.44
N PRO A 153 11.12 -12.61 20.43
CA PRO A 153 12.22 -11.66 20.22
C PRO A 153 13.50 -12.24 19.58
N LYS A 154 13.53 -13.55 19.30
CA LYS A 154 14.62 -14.24 18.60
C LYS A 154 14.32 -14.53 17.12
N ILE A 155 13.11 -14.21 16.66
CA ILE A 155 12.66 -14.47 15.29
C ILE A 155 12.47 -13.12 14.60
N PRO A 156 13.19 -12.80 13.52
CA PRO A 156 13.07 -11.52 12.84
C PRO A 156 11.67 -11.34 12.26
N VAL A 157 11.04 -10.21 12.60
CA VAL A 157 9.71 -9.82 12.11
C VAL A 157 9.84 -8.72 11.07
N THR A 158 9.33 -8.95 9.87
CA THR A 158 9.11 -7.91 8.84
C THR A 158 7.65 -7.50 8.84
N TYR A 159 7.35 -6.22 9.06
CA TYR A 159 5.97 -5.73 9.19
C TYR A 159 5.58 -4.75 8.10
N ILE A 160 4.44 -5.01 7.44
CA ILE A 160 3.82 -4.08 6.49
C ILE A 160 2.95 -3.08 7.27
N SER A 161 3.45 -1.86 7.36
CA SER A 161 2.86 -0.74 8.09
C SER A 161 2.41 0.35 7.11
N VAL A 162 2.59 1.62 7.48
CA VAL A 162 2.23 2.81 6.72
C VAL A 162 3.39 3.82 6.77
N ALA A 163 3.59 4.55 5.67
CA ALA A 163 4.57 5.63 5.55
C ALA A 163 4.36 6.74 6.62
N PRO A 164 5.43 7.28 7.25
CA PRO A 164 5.31 8.32 8.29
C PRO A 164 4.56 9.58 7.83
N GLU A 165 4.70 9.96 6.57
CA GLU A 165 4.01 11.09 5.93
C GLU A 165 2.50 10.88 5.87
N VAL A 166 2.04 9.66 5.56
CA VAL A 166 0.62 9.29 5.58
C VAL A 166 0.10 9.30 7.02
N MET A 167 0.83 8.70 7.97
CA MET A 167 0.47 8.73 9.40
C MET A 167 0.32 10.17 9.93
N SER A 168 1.21 11.08 9.49
CA SER A 168 1.21 12.49 9.88
C SER A 168 0.05 13.26 9.27
N SER A 169 -0.22 13.04 7.99
CA SER A 169 -1.26 13.76 7.23
C SER A 169 -2.70 13.37 7.58
N VAL A 170 -2.93 12.17 8.13
CA VAL A 170 -4.26 11.74 8.62
C VAL A 170 -4.46 11.96 10.13
N LYS A 171 -3.47 12.54 10.82
CA LYS A 171 -3.51 12.77 12.27
C LYS A 171 -4.72 13.64 12.64
N GLY A 172 -5.53 13.14 13.58
CA GLY A 172 -6.74 13.81 14.05
C GLY A 172 -8.02 13.45 13.30
N LEU A 173 -7.96 12.61 12.27
CA LEU A 173 -9.18 12.04 11.65
C LEU A 173 -9.76 10.92 12.52
N PRO A 174 -10.97 11.06 13.09
CA PRO A 174 -11.51 10.08 14.05
C PRO A 174 -11.60 8.65 13.50
N ILE A 175 -11.93 8.51 12.20
CA ILE A 175 -12.03 7.23 11.49
C ILE A 175 -10.68 6.50 11.33
N LEU A 176 -9.55 7.18 11.51
CA LEU A 176 -8.20 6.62 11.39
C LEU A 176 -7.42 6.62 12.71
N THR A 177 -7.97 7.16 13.80
CA THR A 177 -7.28 7.27 15.09
C THR A 177 -6.81 5.92 15.63
N GLU A 178 -7.73 4.97 15.81
CA GLU A 178 -7.40 3.66 16.39
C GLU A 178 -6.56 2.78 15.43
N TYR A 179 -6.78 2.90 14.12
CA TYR A 179 -5.95 2.30 13.07
C TYR A 179 -4.49 2.77 13.18
N MET A 180 -4.26 4.09 13.17
CA MET A 180 -2.91 4.66 13.22
C MET A 180 -2.25 4.42 14.57
N LYS A 181 -2.98 4.50 15.69
CA LYS A 181 -2.51 4.15 17.03
C LYS A 181 -1.99 2.70 17.10
N GLY A 182 -2.75 1.74 16.57
CA GLY A 182 -2.31 0.34 16.48
C GLY A 182 -1.08 0.16 15.59
N LYS A 183 -1.07 0.78 14.39
CA LYS A 183 0.09 0.78 13.48
C LYS A 183 1.34 1.38 14.14
N SER A 184 1.21 2.51 14.84
CA SER A 184 2.32 3.18 15.55
C SER A 184 2.87 2.33 16.71
N PHE A 185 2.00 1.69 17.50
CA PHE A 185 2.42 0.74 18.54
C PHE A 185 3.24 -0.42 17.93
N SER A 186 2.73 -1.03 16.86
CA SER A 186 3.45 -2.10 16.17
C SER A 186 4.77 -1.65 15.56
N ASN A 187 4.86 -0.44 15.01
CA ASN A 187 6.12 0.10 14.49
C ASN A 187 7.20 0.18 15.58
N ALA A 188 6.85 0.77 16.73
CA ALA A 188 7.77 0.90 17.85
C ALA A 188 8.23 -0.49 18.33
N LYS A 189 7.29 -1.41 18.58
CA LYS A 189 7.63 -2.74 19.11
C LYS A 189 8.37 -3.65 18.14
N VAL A 190 8.10 -3.56 16.83
CA VAL A 190 8.85 -4.31 15.82
C VAL A 190 10.31 -3.83 15.76
N ILE A 191 10.55 -2.52 15.76
CA ILE A 191 11.92 -1.97 15.76
C ILE A 191 12.65 -2.25 17.10
N GLU A 192 11.97 -2.11 18.23
CA GLU A 192 12.50 -2.43 19.58
C GLU A 192 12.99 -3.89 19.68
N ASN A 193 12.37 -4.81 18.96
CA ASN A 193 12.73 -6.23 18.92
C ASN A 193 13.57 -6.61 17.67
N GLY A 194 14.25 -5.64 17.04
CA GLY A 194 15.19 -5.90 15.94
C GLY A 194 14.56 -6.34 14.61
N GLY A 195 13.24 -6.14 14.46
CA GLY A 195 12.53 -6.37 13.21
C GLY A 195 12.71 -5.25 12.19
N SER A 196 11.99 -5.35 11.07
CA SER A 196 12.01 -4.36 9.99
C SER A 196 10.61 -3.93 9.57
N LEU A 197 10.50 -2.72 9.00
CA LEU A 197 9.25 -2.15 8.52
C LEU A 197 9.28 -2.00 7.00
N ILE A 198 8.17 -2.36 6.36
CA ILE A 198 7.80 -1.89 5.02
C ILE A 198 6.71 -0.86 5.22
N GLN A 199 6.95 0.38 4.81
CA GLN A 199 6.10 1.53 5.09
C GLN A 199 5.62 2.14 3.76
N PRO A 200 4.73 1.46 3.02
CA PRO A 200 4.15 2.01 1.81
C PRO A 200 3.21 3.18 2.13
N THR A 201 2.91 3.95 1.09
CA THR A 201 1.78 4.90 1.04
C THR A 201 0.47 4.09 0.95
N PHE A 202 -0.41 4.36 -0.02
CA PHE A 202 -1.53 3.47 -0.29
C PHE A 202 -1.12 2.26 -1.14
N ILE A 203 -1.79 1.12 -0.95
CA ILE A 203 -1.48 -0.13 -1.67
C ILE A 203 -2.59 -0.47 -2.68
N TYR A 204 -2.21 -0.79 -3.93
CA TYR A 204 -3.10 -1.28 -5.00
C TYR A 204 -2.69 -2.70 -5.49
N GLY A 205 -3.45 -3.34 -6.39
CA GLY A 205 -3.35 -4.76 -6.76
C GLY A 205 -4.41 -5.69 -6.12
N GLY A 206 -4.44 -6.95 -6.55
CA GLY A 206 -5.36 -7.99 -6.04
C GLY A 206 -6.56 -8.32 -6.94
N ASP A 207 -7.22 -9.44 -6.65
CA ASP A 207 -8.14 -10.19 -7.55
C ASP A 207 -9.44 -9.48 -7.99
N LYS A 208 -9.70 -8.25 -7.54
CA LYS A 208 -10.96 -7.53 -7.79
C LYS A 208 -10.70 -6.15 -8.39
N PHE A 209 -10.48 -6.14 -9.71
CA PHE A 209 -10.68 -4.95 -10.52
C PHE A 209 -12.18 -4.66 -10.63
N GLY A 210 -12.59 -3.46 -10.22
CA GLY A 210 -13.94 -2.98 -10.50
C GLY A 210 -14.07 -2.67 -11.99
N ILE A 211 -14.66 -3.60 -12.75
CA ILE A 211 -14.92 -3.37 -14.16
C ILE A 211 -15.99 -2.28 -14.27
N ASN A 212 -15.61 -1.16 -14.90
CA ASN A 212 -16.40 0.03 -15.26
C ASN A 212 -16.46 1.19 -14.22
N PRO A 213 -15.90 2.39 -14.50
CA PRO A 213 -14.71 2.71 -15.31
C PRO A 213 -13.43 2.54 -14.44
N PRO A 214 -12.18 2.84 -14.88
CA PRO A 214 -10.99 2.32 -14.19
C PRO A 214 -10.83 2.95 -12.80
N ARG A 215 -11.11 2.14 -11.78
CA ARG A 215 -10.91 2.50 -10.38
C ARG A 215 -9.81 1.63 -9.80
N VAL A 216 -8.85 2.33 -9.20
CA VAL A 216 -8.07 1.90 -8.03
C VAL A 216 -8.78 0.83 -7.20
N THR A 217 -8.03 -0.13 -6.66
CA THR A 217 -8.56 -1.34 -6.00
C THR A 217 -9.66 -1.04 -4.99
N SER A 218 -10.55 -2.00 -4.72
CA SER A 218 -11.55 -1.87 -3.65
C SER A 218 -10.95 -1.42 -2.31
N THR A 219 -9.70 -1.80 -2.02
CA THR A 219 -8.95 -1.38 -0.84
C THR A 219 -8.57 0.11 -0.89
N TYR A 220 -7.91 0.58 -1.96
CA TYR A 220 -7.55 1.99 -2.12
C TYR A 220 -8.81 2.85 -2.25
N GLY A 221 -9.73 2.46 -3.14
CA GLY A 221 -10.99 3.16 -3.40
C GLY A 221 -11.84 3.28 -2.15
N GLY A 222 -12.01 2.19 -1.40
CA GLY A 222 -12.74 2.20 -0.12
C GLY A 222 -12.05 3.01 0.98
N LEU A 223 -10.71 3.06 0.99
CA LEU A 223 -9.94 3.89 1.93
C LEU A 223 -10.09 5.38 1.61
N ILE A 224 -9.94 5.78 0.34
CA ILE A 224 -10.20 7.14 -0.13
C ILE A 224 -11.66 7.53 0.09
N GLU A 225 -12.61 6.65 -0.23
CA GLU A 225 -14.04 6.88 0.00
C GLU A 225 -14.38 7.00 1.49
N SER A 226 -13.76 6.21 2.37
CA SER A 226 -13.96 6.33 3.82
C SER A 226 -13.38 7.63 4.38
N ILE A 227 -12.21 8.06 3.89
CA ILE A 227 -11.61 9.35 4.23
C ILE A 227 -12.53 10.49 3.75
N LEU A 228 -12.74 10.63 2.43
CA LEU A 228 -13.53 11.69 1.81
C LEU A 228 -15.03 11.63 2.13
N GLY A 229 -15.52 10.45 2.53
CA GLY A 229 -16.91 10.19 2.90
C GLY A 229 -17.23 10.51 4.35
N SER A 230 -16.22 10.59 5.23
CA SER A 230 -16.45 10.86 6.65
C SER A 230 -17.08 12.25 6.86
N GLY A 231 -18.11 12.31 7.72
CA GLY A 231 -18.84 13.55 8.02
C GLY A 231 -17.95 14.75 8.38
N PRO A 232 -16.90 14.59 9.21
CA PRO A 232 -15.94 15.67 9.48
C PRO A 232 -15.20 16.18 8.24
N ILE A 233 -14.83 15.32 7.29
CA ILE A 233 -14.15 15.73 6.05
C ILE A 233 -15.12 16.36 5.06
N ARG A 234 -16.37 15.88 4.98
CA ARG A 234 -17.43 16.52 4.18
C ARG A 234 -17.85 17.89 4.72
N GLY A 235 -17.78 18.10 6.05
CA GLY A 235 -18.05 19.38 6.70
C GLY A 235 -16.90 20.40 6.55
N LEU A 236 -15.66 19.93 6.40
CA LEU A 236 -14.50 20.75 6.08
C LEU A 236 -14.41 21.02 4.57
N ALA A 237 -15.34 21.84 4.08
CA ALA A 237 -15.37 22.28 2.69
C ALA A 237 -14.08 23.03 2.31
N GLY A 238 -13.26 22.41 1.45
CA GLY A 238 -11.92 22.90 1.10
C GLY A 238 -10.83 22.04 1.73
N VAL A 239 -10.46 20.98 1.01
CA VAL A 239 -9.51 19.92 1.40
C VAL A 239 -8.29 20.45 2.16
N THR A 240 -8.00 19.86 3.32
CA THR A 240 -6.78 20.20 4.07
C THR A 240 -5.53 19.79 3.28
N PRO A 241 -4.46 20.63 3.25
CA PRO A 241 -3.25 20.34 2.46
C PRO A 241 -2.61 18.97 2.73
N GLY A 242 -2.72 18.46 3.96
CA GLY A 242 -2.28 17.12 4.34
C GLY A 242 -2.98 16.01 3.55
N LEU A 243 -4.31 16.03 3.46
CA LEU A 243 -5.05 14.95 2.80
C LEU A 243 -4.94 14.97 1.28
N ILE A 244 -4.84 16.15 0.66
CA ILE A 244 -4.45 16.25 -0.75
C ILE A 244 -3.08 15.57 -0.95
N LYS A 245 -2.10 15.87 -0.09
CA LYS A 245 -0.76 15.30 -0.21
C LYS A 245 -0.78 13.78 -0.19
N VAL A 246 -1.52 13.15 0.73
CA VAL A 246 -1.67 11.69 0.78
C VAL A 246 -2.35 11.15 -0.49
N ALA A 247 -3.37 11.83 -1.00
CA ALA A 247 -4.07 11.42 -2.23
C ALA A 247 -3.21 11.57 -3.50
N LEU A 248 -2.23 12.48 -3.49
CA LEU A 248 -1.26 12.70 -4.58
C LEU A 248 0.03 11.88 -4.42
N GLU A 249 0.29 11.27 -3.26
CA GLU A 249 1.42 10.36 -3.07
C GLU A 249 1.22 9.09 -3.92
N PRO A 250 2.22 8.69 -4.73
CA PRO A 250 2.07 7.58 -5.66
C PRO A 250 1.78 6.28 -4.88
N PRO A 251 0.71 5.55 -5.20
CA PRO A 251 0.39 4.30 -4.53
C PRO A 251 1.36 3.20 -4.99
N VAL A 252 1.67 2.27 -4.09
CA VAL A 252 2.59 1.16 -4.33
C VAL A 252 1.80 -0.11 -4.67
N SER A 253 2.27 -0.94 -5.61
CA SER A 253 1.61 -2.22 -5.89
C SER A 253 1.81 -3.23 -4.76
N ALA A 254 0.82 -4.09 -4.52
CA ALA A 254 0.88 -5.15 -3.52
C ALA A 254 2.03 -6.12 -3.82
N GLU A 255 2.34 -6.34 -5.10
CA GLU A 255 3.50 -7.10 -5.55
C GLU A 255 4.84 -6.43 -5.15
N ALA A 256 4.98 -5.11 -5.33
CA ALA A 256 6.19 -4.41 -4.90
C ALA A 256 6.31 -4.37 -3.36
N VAL A 257 5.21 -4.17 -2.63
CA VAL A 257 5.21 -4.27 -1.15
C VAL A 257 5.59 -5.69 -0.70
N ALA A 258 5.05 -6.72 -1.35
CA ALA A 258 5.36 -8.12 -1.05
C ALA A 258 6.82 -8.48 -1.36
N GLY A 259 7.31 -8.11 -2.55
CA GLY A 259 8.71 -8.29 -2.94
C GLY A 259 9.65 -7.59 -1.96
N SER A 260 9.37 -6.34 -1.58
CA SER A 260 10.16 -5.61 -0.59
C SER A 260 10.10 -6.25 0.81
N ALA A 261 8.95 -6.81 1.20
CA ALA A 261 8.81 -7.54 2.47
C ALA A 261 9.63 -8.83 2.48
N VAL A 262 9.59 -9.61 1.40
CA VAL A 262 10.42 -10.81 1.26
C VAL A 262 11.90 -10.42 1.19
N ALA A 263 12.26 -9.33 0.53
CA ALA A 263 13.65 -8.88 0.44
C ALA A 263 14.20 -8.51 1.83
N LYS A 264 13.45 -7.74 2.63
CA LYS A 264 13.80 -7.48 4.05
C LYS A 264 13.90 -8.77 4.86
N CYS A 265 12.95 -9.69 4.70
CA CYS A 265 12.93 -10.98 5.39
C CYS A 265 14.17 -11.84 5.08
N LEU A 266 14.76 -11.70 3.88
CA LEU A 266 15.98 -12.39 3.45
C LEU A 266 17.27 -11.59 3.72
N GLY A 267 17.18 -10.47 4.43
CA GLY A 267 18.34 -9.67 4.86
C GLY A 267 18.82 -8.61 3.88
N PHE A 268 18.05 -8.28 2.82
CA PHE A 268 18.45 -7.22 1.90
C PHE A 268 18.32 -5.82 2.52
N GLU A 269 19.40 -5.04 2.41
CA GLU A 269 19.42 -3.63 2.78
C GLU A 269 18.78 -2.73 1.72
N GLY A 270 18.35 -1.53 2.13
CA GLY A 270 17.67 -0.55 1.26
C GLY A 270 16.55 0.19 1.99
N SER A 271 16.10 1.31 1.40
CA SER A 271 14.88 2.00 1.85
C SER A 271 13.66 1.09 1.66
N ALA A 272 12.75 1.12 2.63
CA ALA A 272 11.45 0.45 2.54
C ALA A 272 10.30 1.39 2.95
N SER A 273 10.56 2.71 2.93
CA SER A 273 9.64 3.76 3.41
C SER A 273 9.33 4.84 2.37
N THR A 274 9.77 4.65 1.13
CA THR A 274 9.43 5.50 -0.02
C THR A 274 8.98 4.62 -1.17
N HIS A 275 8.16 5.14 -2.08
CA HIS A 275 7.70 4.41 -3.28
C HIS A 275 8.88 3.76 -4.03
N ASP A 276 9.86 4.57 -4.44
CA ASP A 276 11.00 4.09 -5.23
C ASP A 276 11.93 3.20 -4.42
N GLY A 277 12.02 3.39 -3.09
CA GLY A 277 12.75 2.52 -2.18
C GLY A 277 12.14 1.11 -2.16
N ILE A 278 10.83 1.02 -1.99
CA ILE A 278 10.09 -0.25 -1.98
C ILE A 278 10.20 -0.96 -3.33
N VAL A 279 10.04 -0.25 -4.45
CA VAL A 279 10.22 -0.81 -5.80
C VAL A 279 11.66 -1.28 -6.03
N SER A 280 12.66 -0.47 -5.67
CA SER A 280 14.08 -0.82 -5.80
C SER A 280 14.47 -2.03 -4.94
N LEU A 281 13.89 -2.15 -3.74
CA LEU A 281 14.15 -3.26 -2.83
C LEU A 281 13.43 -4.55 -3.29
N ALA A 282 12.22 -4.44 -3.85
CA ALA A 282 11.49 -5.56 -4.45
C ALA A 282 12.19 -6.15 -5.68
N ALA A 283 12.93 -5.33 -6.43
CA ALA A 283 13.71 -5.72 -7.60
C ALA A 283 15.05 -6.41 -7.28
N LYS A 284 15.35 -6.67 -5.99
CA LYS A 284 16.53 -7.46 -5.57
C LYS A 284 16.26 -8.96 -5.47
N LEU A 285 15.03 -9.39 -5.77
CA LEU A 285 14.53 -10.75 -5.78
C LEU A 285 14.01 -11.14 -7.17
#